data_AF-A0A8H9Z427-F1
#
_entry.id   AF-A0A8H9Z427-F1
#
_cell.length_a   1.000
_cell.length_b   1.000
_cell.length_c   1.000
_cell.angle_alpha   90.00
_cell.angle_beta   90.00
_cell.angle_gamma   90.00
#
_symmetry.space_group_name_H-M   'P 1'
#
loop_
_entity.id
_entity.type
_entity.pdbx_description
1 polymer ?
#
loop_
_entity_poly.entity_id
_entity_poly.type
_entity_poly.pdbx_seq_one_letter_code
_entity_poly.pdbx_strand_id
1 'polypeptide(L)' 'LNPQMTFIYVSGAGTDSSEAGKSMWARVKGKTENALLRLPFKAVYLFRPGIIQPLHGVRSKTPLYQSFYSVLGPVLS' A
#
# COMPACT_ATOMS: atom_id res chain seq x y z
N LEU A 1 -16.70 13.30 -13.48
CA LEU A 1 -15.76 13.29 -12.33
C LEU A 1 -15.69 14.70 -11.76
N ASN A 2 -15.58 14.85 -10.44
CA ASN A 2 -15.49 16.15 -9.79
C ASN A 2 -14.06 16.72 -9.95
N PRO A 3 -13.86 17.84 -10.68
CA PRO A 3 -12.52 18.41 -10.92
C PRO A 3 -11.85 18.95 -9.65
N GLN A 4 -12.61 19.20 -8.57
CA GLN A 4 -12.10 19.67 -7.29
C GLN A 4 -11.74 18.54 -6.33
N MET A 5 -12.00 17.28 -6.71
CA MET A 5 -11.76 16.12 -5.85
C MET A 5 -10.27 15.82 -5.73
N THR A 6 -9.82 15.54 -4.52
CA THR A 6 -8.51 14.95 -4.23
C THR A 6 -8.70 13.46 -3.96
N PHE A 7 -7.93 12.62 -4.66
CA PHE A 7 -7.98 11.18 -4.49
C PHE A 7 -6.73 10.68 -3.75
N ILE A 8 -6.92 9.95 -2.67
CA ILE A 8 -5.82 9.28 -1.96
C ILE A 8 -5.94 7.78 -2.20
N TYR A 9 -4.88 7.19 -2.72
CA TYR A 9 -4.77 5.75 -2.90
C TYR A 9 -3.62 5.19 -2.08
N VAL A 10 -3.92 4.18 -1.26
CA VAL A 10 -2.92 3.49 -0.43
C VAL A 10 -2.64 2.13 -1.07
N SER A 11 -1.43 1.96 -1.58
CA SER A 11 -0.99 0.76 -2.30
C SER A 11 -0.07 -0.11 -1.44
N GLY A 12 1.24 -0.05 -1.66
CA GLY A 12 2.25 -0.80 -0.91
C GLY A 12 3.64 -0.68 -1.54
N ALA A 13 4.69 -0.76 -0.72
CA ALA A 13 6.05 -0.80 -1.22
C ALA A 13 6.26 -2.03 -2.11
N GLY A 14 6.95 -1.86 -3.23
CA GLY A 14 7.06 -2.89 -4.26
C GLY A 14 5.94 -2.87 -5.31
N THR A 15 5.03 -1.88 -5.27
CA THR A 15 4.11 -1.61 -6.38
C THR A 15 4.87 -1.33 -7.66
N ASP A 16 4.45 -1.95 -8.76
CA ASP A 16 5.16 -1.93 -10.04
C ASP A 16 4.43 -1.07 -11.07
N SER A 17 4.87 0.18 -11.22
CA SER A 17 4.33 1.12 -12.21
C SER A 17 4.63 0.74 -13.67
N SER A 18 5.57 -0.17 -13.93
CA SER A 18 5.83 -0.66 -15.29
C SER A 18 4.74 -1.64 -15.75
N GLU A 19 3.97 -2.20 -14.81
CA GLU A 19 2.95 -3.22 -15.04
C GLU A 19 3.50 -4.51 -15.67
N ALA A 20 4.82 -4.71 -15.72
CA ALA A 20 5.49 -5.81 -16.42
C ALA A 20 6.24 -6.80 -15.49
N GLY A 21 6.27 -6.51 -14.19
CA GLY A 21 6.95 -7.30 -13.19
C GLY A 21 6.35 -8.69 -12.94
N LYS A 22 7.14 -9.58 -12.34
CA LYS A 22 6.73 -10.97 -12.10
C LYS A 22 5.61 -11.11 -11.05
N SER A 23 5.49 -10.13 -10.16
CA SER A 23 4.48 -10.14 -9.09
C SER A 23 3.15 -9.57 -9.57
N MET A 24 2.11 -10.40 -9.59
CA MET A 24 0.77 -9.99 -10.04
C MET A 24 0.20 -8.84 -9.21
N TRP A 25 0.29 -8.93 -7.88
CA TRP A 25 -0.28 -7.89 -7.01
C TRP A 25 0.40 -6.53 -7.24
N ALA A 26 1.72 -6.54 -7.47
CA ALA A 26 2.51 -5.33 -7.70
C ALA A 26 2.07 -4.64 -9.00
N ARG A 27 1.85 -5.45 -10.06
CA ARG A 27 1.34 -4.97 -11.35
C ARG A 27 -0.08 -4.42 -11.23
N VAL A 28 -0.98 -5.12 -10.53
CA VAL A 28 -2.37 -4.67 -10.36
C VAL A 28 -2.42 -3.33 -9.64
N LYS A 29 -1.70 -3.18 -8.52
CA LYS A 29 -1.61 -1.89 -7.83
C LYS A 29 -0.99 -0.81 -8.71
N GLY A 30 0.06 -1.14 -9.47
CA GLY A 30 0.70 -0.19 -10.38
C GLY A 30 -0.21 0.30 -11.49
N LYS A 31 -0.99 -0.61 -12.08
CA LYS A 31 -2.03 -0.28 -13.07
C LYS A 31 -3.10 0.63 -12.48
N THR A 32 -3.53 0.39 -11.24
CA THR A 32 -4.49 1.27 -10.54
C THR A 32 -3.90 2.66 -10.31
N GLU A 33 -2.65 2.75 -9.84
CA GLU A 33 -1.95 4.03 -9.67
C GLU A 33 -1.86 4.81 -10.99
N ASN A 34 -1.44 4.15 -12.06
CA ASN A 34 -1.34 4.75 -13.39
C ASN A 34 -2.70 5.20 -13.92
N ALA A 35 -3.77 4.44 -13.66
CA ALA A 35 -5.12 4.82 -14.04
C ALA A 35 -5.59 6.07 -13.28
N LEU A 36 -5.38 6.13 -11.96
CA LEU A 36 -5.79 7.26 -11.13
C LEU A 36 -5.08 8.55 -11.53
N LEU A 37 -3.77 8.49 -11.83
CA LEU A 37 -3.00 9.65 -12.27
C LEU A 37 -3.46 10.25 -13.60
N ARG A 38 -4.15 9.47 -14.45
CA ARG A 38 -4.71 9.95 -15.73
C ARG A 38 -6.09 10.59 -15.59
N LEU A 39 -6.74 10.46 -14.43
CA LEU A 39 -8.06 11.03 -14.21
C LEU A 39 -7.97 12.53 -13.89
N PRO A 40 -8.97 13.34 -14.29
CA PRO A 40 -8.97 14.78 -14.10
C PRO A 40 -9.37 15.18 -12.67
N PHE A 41 -8.71 14.60 -11.67
CA PHE A 41 -8.84 15.02 -10.27
C PHE A 41 -7.96 16.24 -9.99
N LYS A 42 -8.31 17.03 -8.98
CA LYS A 42 -7.50 18.16 -8.51
C LYS A 42 -6.11 17.72 -8.08
N ALA A 43 -6.03 16.59 -7.40
CA ALA A 43 -4.79 15.96 -6.98
C ALA A 43 -5.00 14.46 -6.75
N VAL A 44 -3.94 13.69 -6.97
CA VAL A 44 -3.88 12.25 -6.66
C VAL A 44 -2.64 11.99 -5.82
N TYR A 45 -2.80 11.38 -4.65
CA TYR A 45 -1.71 10.99 -3.77
C TYR A 45 -1.62 9.48 -3.66
N LEU A 46 -0.42 8.93 -3.86
CA LEU A 46 -0.15 7.50 -3.89
C LEU A 46 0.77 7.12 -2.73
N PHE A 47 0.22 6.49 -1.69
CA PHE A 47 0.98 6.08 -0.51
C PHE A 47 1.40 4.61 -0.63
N ARG A 48 2.71 4.36 -0.58
CA ARG A 48 3.32 3.02 -0.72
C ARG A 48 3.96 2.54 0.59
N PRO A 49 3.17 2.20 1.63
CA PRO A 49 3.73 1.74 2.90
C PRO A 49 4.51 0.43 2.71
N GLY A 50 5.68 0.32 3.34
CA GLY A 50 6.47 -0.91 3.35
C GLY A 50 6.00 -1.92 4.39
N ILE A 51 5.77 -1.44 5.61
CA ILE A 51 5.28 -2.24 6.74
C ILE A 51 4.24 -1.41 7.47
N ILE A 52 3.18 -2.06 7.95
CA ILE A 52 2.16 -1.44 8.81
C ILE A 52 2.35 -2.03 10.20
N GLN A 53 2.91 -1.24 11.12
CA GLN A 53 3.08 -1.67 12.50
C GLN A 53 1.72 -1.66 13.21
N PRO A 54 1.26 -2.80 13.74
CA PRO A 54 0.08 -2.82 14.59
C PRO A 54 0.40 -2.17 15.93
N LEU A 55 -0.44 -1.23 16.37
CA LEU A 55 -0.32 -0.56 17.67
C LEU A 55 -1.46 -0.97 18.61
N HIS A 56 -1.36 -0.62 19.89
CA HIS A 56 -2.44 -0.77 20.89
C HIS A 56 -2.97 -2.20 21.06
N GLY A 57 -2.08 -3.19 21.03
CA GLY A 57 -2.45 -4.60 21.26
C GLY A 57 -3.24 -5.25 20.13
N VAL A 58 -3.38 -4.59 18.97
CA VAL A 58 -4.00 -5.18 17.77
C VAL A 58 -3.17 -6.39 17.32
N ARG A 59 -3.79 -7.57 17.35
CA ARG A 59 -3.16 -8.82 16.88
C ARG A 59 -3.77 -9.26 15.57
N SER A 60 -2.91 -9.62 14.62
CA SER A 60 -3.37 -10.24 13.36
C SER A 60 -4.07 -11.56 13.67
N LYS A 61 -5.20 -11.85 13.02
CA LYS A 61 -5.88 -13.15 13.14
C LYS A 61 -5.06 -14.30 12.55
N THR A 62 -4.02 -13.99 11.78
CA THR A 62 -3.16 -14.97 11.13
C THR A 62 -1.90 -15.20 11.97
N PRO A 63 -1.68 -16.42 12.52
CA PRO A 63 -0.61 -16.70 13.48
C PRO A 63 0.81 -16.35 13.00
N LEU A 64 1.10 -16.53 11.72
CA LEU A 64 2.40 -16.22 11.12
C LEU A 64 2.79 -14.74 11.26
N TYR A 65 1.82 -13.83 11.12
CA TYR A 65 2.07 -12.40 11.29
C TYR A 65 2.33 -12.06 12.75
N GLN A 66 1.66 -12.73 13.69
CA GLN A 66 1.93 -12.54 15.12
C GLN A 66 3.37 -12.95 15.45
N SER A 67 3.84 -14.11 14.95
CA SER A 67 5.21 -14.57 15.15
C SER A 67 6.25 -13.61 14.56
N PHE A 68 5.99 -13.06 13.38
CA PHE A 68 6.85 -12.06 12.74
C PHE A 68 6.95 -10.78 13.58
N TYR A 69 5.82 -10.25 14.05
CA TYR A 69 5.79 -9.06 14.91
C TYR A 69 6.40 -9.32 16.30
N SER A 70 6.25 -10.51 16.89
CA SER A 70 6.85 -10.81 18.20
C SER A 70 8.38 -10.91 18.16
N VAL A 71 8.96 -11.29 17.01
CA VAL A 71 10.41 -11.42 16.85
C VAL A 71 11.05 -10.09 16.43
N LEU A 72 10.39 -9.32 15.55
CA LEU A 72 10.91 -8.04 15.05
C LEU A 72 10.49 -6.82 15.87
N GLY A 73 9.54 -6.97 16.80
CA GLY A 73 9.07 -5.92 17.69
C GLY A 73 10.18 -5.11 18.38
N PRO A 74 11.22 -5.73 18.96
CA PRO A 74 12.31 -5.01 19.62
C PRO A 74 13.15 -4.10 18.71
N VAL A 75 13.13 -4.31 17.39
CA VAL A 75 13.89 -3.52 16.40
C VAL A 75 13.02 -2.43 15.77
N LEU A 76 11.69 -2.56 15.86
CA LEU A 76 10.71 -1.60 15.34
C LEU A 76 10.17 -0.65 16.42
N SER A 77 10.76 -0.67 17.63
CA SER A 77 10.37 0.14 18.80
C SER A 77 11.27 1.35 18.97
#